data_AF-A0A1Q3RRR4-F1
#
_entry.id   AF-A0A1Q3RRR4-F1
#
_cell.length_a   1.000
_cell.length_b   1.000
_cell.length_c   1.000
_cell.angle_alpha   90.00
_cell.angle_beta   90.00
_cell.angle_gamma   90.00
#
_symmetry.space_group_name_H-M   'P 1'
#
loop_
_entity.id
_entity.type
_entity.pdbx_description
1 polymer ?
#
loop_
_entity_poly.entity_id
_entity_poly.type
_entity_poly.pdbx_seq_one_letter_code
_entity_poly.pdbx_strand_id
1 'polypeptide(L)'
;MKVAIVGAGAGGSKLIELFNDIDEIDVVSVIDKNLQSPGIELARKHNIHYSTEIKDIDSRVDMIVEATGNHKVYEMVHSLFGSNKKIIESDVAQMMMFIVDKQIDMRKRLNFQLDEINKTSSKLHSEMNKIVNITVELNQINKDLAASAEQSNQFIEKTDEMTRAVNKITQQIKILGLNANIEAARAGEHGRGFSVVATEVQKMSDSTSEFATQISDLLKSLKLENERISLEINKLDGISGNQKSITNQAKNIVDELKNI
;
A
#
# COMPACT_ATOMS: atom_id res chain seq x y z
N MET A 1 36.98 -13.95 31.53
CA MET A 1 36.78 -13.64 32.96
C MET A 1 36.08 -14.84 33.59
N LYS A 2 36.63 -15.41 34.67
CA LYS A 2 36.08 -16.60 35.32
C LYS A 2 35.12 -16.22 36.44
N VAL A 3 33.89 -16.70 36.35
CA VAL A 3 32.80 -16.32 37.24
C VAL A 3 32.29 -17.51 38.03
N ALA A 4 32.07 -17.31 39.32
CA ALA A 4 31.29 -18.22 40.16
C ALA A 4 29.90 -17.63 40.44
N ILE A 5 28.86 -18.43 40.42
CA ILE A 5 27.50 -18.01 40.77
C ILE A 5 27.10 -18.68 42.08
N VAL A 6 26.71 -17.89 43.07
CA VAL A 6 26.23 -18.36 44.38
C VAL A 6 24.74 -18.11 44.47
N GLY A 7 23.93 -19.17 44.49
CA GLY A 7 22.48 -19.13 44.33
C GLY A 7 22.08 -19.47 42.90
N ALA A 8 21.63 -20.70 42.69
CA ALA A 8 21.28 -21.29 41.39
C ALA A 8 19.76 -21.53 41.23
N GLY A 9 18.94 -20.72 41.90
CA GLY A 9 17.49 -20.69 41.69
C GLY A 9 17.08 -20.16 40.31
N ALA A 10 15.85 -19.65 40.19
CA ALA A 10 15.36 -19.05 38.95
C ALA A 10 16.19 -17.85 38.48
N GLY A 11 16.83 -17.15 39.41
CA GLY A 11 17.71 -16.03 39.10
C GLY A 11 19.10 -16.45 38.62
N GLY A 12 19.78 -17.27 39.42
CA GLY A 12 21.11 -17.80 39.06
C GLY A 12 21.12 -18.57 37.75
N SER A 13 20.08 -19.35 37.44
CA SER A 13 19.94 -20.03 36.14
C SER A 13 19.99 -19.07 34.96
N LYS A 14 19.25 -17.95 35.01
CA LYS A 14 19.29 -16.92 33.96
C LYS A 14 20.65 -16.25 33.82
N LEU A 15 21.36 -16.06 34.93
CA LEU A 15 22.72 -15.51 34.91
C LEU A 15 23.72 -16.48 34.28
N ILE A 16 23.57 -17.79 34.54
CA ILE A 16 24.38 -18.82 33.87
C ILE A 16 24.12 -18.78 32.35
N GLU A 17 22.85 -18.76 31.92
CA GLU A 17 22.50 -18.67 30.50
C GLU A 17 23.07 -17.39 29.86
N LEU A 18 22.88 -16.24 30.53
CA LEU A 18 23.41 -14.94 30.07
C LEU A 18 24.91 -14.98 29.85
N PHE A 19 25.67 -15.48 30.83
CA PHE A 19 27.12 -15.50 30.75
C PHE A 19 27.64 -16.54 29.76
N ASN A 20 26.92 -17.64 29.55
CA ASN A 20 27.27 -18.64 28.55
C ASN A 20 27.11 -18.13 27.11
N ASP A 21 26.33 -17.07 26.88
CA ASP A 21 26.18 -16.40 25.59
C ASP A 21 27.28 -15.33 25.33
N ILE A 22 28.19 -15.10 26.28
CA ILE A 22 29.25 -14.08 26.19
C ILE A 22 30.61 -14.79 26.18
N ASP A 23 31.28 -14.82 25.03
CA ASP A 23 32.55 -15.55 24.82
C ASP A 23 33.66 -15.13 25.81
N GLU A 24 33.62 -13.89 26.31
CA GLU A 24 34.60 -13.37 27.27
C GLU A 24 34.34 -13.80 28.73
N ILE A 25 33.21 -14.44 29.04
CA ILE A 25 32.84 -14.87 30.38
C ILE A 25 32.76 -16.41 30.46
N ASP A 26 33.50 -16.96 31.42
CA ASP A 26 33.55 -18.40 31.67
C ASP A 26 32.92 -18.68 33.04
N VAL A 27 31.74 -19.29 33.07
CA VAL A 27 31.10 -19.69 34.32
C VAL A 27 31.74 -21.00 34.78
N VAL A 28 32.65 -20.90 35.74
CA VAL A 28 33.49 -22.03 36.15
C VAL A 28 32.92 -22.82 37.32
N SER A 29 32.07 -22.21 38.14
CA SER A 29 31.45 -22.90 39.29
C SER A 29 30.09 -22.33 39.68
N VAL A 30 29.14 -23.20 40.03
CA VAL A 30 27.80 -22.84 40.50
C VAL A 30 27.58 -23.43 41.89
N ILE A 31 27.25 -22.60 42.88
CA ILE A 31 27.04 -23.01 44.27
C ILE A 31 25.56 -22.86 44.63
N ASP A 32 24.91 -23.93 45.07
CA ASP A 32 23.55 -23.88 45.60
C ASP A 32 23.31 -25.00 46.61
N LYS A 33 22.59 -24.70 47.70
CA LYS A 33 22.25 -25.69 48.73
C LYS A 33 21.35 -26.81 48.19
N ASN A 34 20.53 -26.51 47.18
CA ASN A 34 19.66 -27.44 46.51
C ASN A 34 20.30 -27.93 45.20
N LEU A 35 20.78 -29.17 45.20
CA LEU A 35 21.33 -29.85 44.02
C LEU A 35 20.28 -30.16 42.94
N GLN A 36 19.00 -29.92 43.19
CA GLN A 36 17.91 -30.02 42.23
C GLN A 36 17.40 -28.64 41.78
N SER A 37 18.16 -27.58 42.04
CA SER A 37 17.79 -26.24 41.56
C SER A 37 18.03 -26.11 40.04
N PRO A 38 17.25 -25.25 39.34
CA PRO A 38 17.35 -25.11 37.89
C PRO A 38 18.75 -24.75 37.39
N GLY A 39 19.49 -23.92 38.12
CA GLY A 39 20.84 -23.53 37.74
C GLY A 39 21.88 -24.65 37.95
N ILE A 40 21.66 -25.57 38.89
CA ILE A 40 22.51 -26.77 39.04
C ILE A 40 22.24 -27.78 37.91
N GLU A 41 20.99 -27.93 37.49
CA GLU A 41 20.65 -28.75 36.30
C GLU A 41 21.33 -28.19 35.05
N LEU A 42 21.29 -26.86 34.88
CA LEU A 42 21.98 -26.18 33.79
C LEU A 42 23.51 -26.35 33.89
N ALA A 43 24.09 -26.21 35.09
CA ALA A 43 25.51 -26.45 35.31
C ALA A 43 25.93 -27.86 34.88
N ARG A 44 25.13 -28.90 35.21
CA ARG A 44 25.38 -30.27 34.74
C ARG A 44 25.36 -30.37 33.22
N LYS A 45 24.35 -29.78 32.57
CA LYS A 45 24.21 -29.81 31.12
C LYS A 45 25.39 -29.15 30.39
N HIS A 46 25.93 -28.09 30.97
CA HIS A 46 27.05 -27.32 30.43
C HIS A 46 28.42 -27.79 30.95
N ASN A 47 28.48 -28.89 31.71
CA ASN A 47 29.71 -29.41 32.34
C ASN A 47 30.44 -28.40 33.24
N ILE A 48 29.69 -27.51 33.89
CA ILE A 48 30.18 -26.52 34.84
C ILE A 48 30.31 -27.19 36.22
N HIS A 49 31.39 -26.91 36.97
CA HIS A 49 31.55 -27.43 38.32
C HIS A 49 30.43 -26.91 39.25
N TYR A 50 29.95 -27.74 40.17
CA TYR A 50 28.94 -27.32 41.13
C TYR A 50 29.14 -27.92 42.51
N SER A 51 28.74 -27.19 43.55
CA SER A 51 28.80 -27.64 44.95
C SER A 51 27.66 -27.06 45.78
N THR A 52 27.41 -27.65 46.95
CA THR A 52 26.52 -27.11 47.99
C THR A 52 27.22 -26.15 48.94
N GLU A 53 28.55 -26.11 48.92
CA GLU A 53 29.38 -25.42 49.90
C GLU A 53 30.10 -24.21 49.26
N ILE A 54 29.92 -23.02 49.82
CA ILE A 54 30.52 -21.76 49.31
C ILE A 54 32.06 -21.79 49.34
N LYS A 55 32.65 -22.54 50.28
CA LYS A 55 34.10 -22.74 50.39
C LYS A 55 34.71 -23.50 49.20
N ASP A 56 33.90 -24.18 48.40
CA ASP A 56 34.38 -24.97 47.24
C ASP A 56 34.58 -24.10 45.99
N ILE A 57 34.35 -22.79 46.07
CA ILE A 57 34.62 -21.85 44.97
C ILE A 57 36.12 -21.85 44.65
N ASP A 58 36.44 -22.16 43.40
CA ASP A 58 37.81 -22.32 42.92
C ASP A 58 38.65 -21.03 43.08
N SER A 59 39.92 -21.21 43.41
CA SER A 59 40.96 -20.17 43.34
C SER A 59 41.02 -19.42 42.00
N ARG A 60 40.69 -20.09 40.89
CA ARG A 60 40.73 -19.55 39.51
C ARG A 60 39.60 -18.57 39.20
N VAL A 61 38.64 -18.39 40.10
CA VAL A 61 37.51 -17.47 39.92
C VAL A 61 37.96 -16.02 40.12
N ASP A 62 37.72 -15.18 39.13
CA ASP A 62 38.02 -13.73 39.17
C ASP A 62 36.90 -12.95 39.88
N MET A 63 35.65 -13.41 39.71
CA MET A 63 34.45 -12.71 40.17
C MET A 63 33.39 -13.68 40.71
N ILE A 64 32.74 -13.33 41.82
CA ILE A 64 31.63 -14.08 42.40
C ILE A 64 30.35 -13.26 42.25
N VAL A 65 29.31 -13.85 41.67
CA VAL A 65 27.98 -13.26 41.57
C VAL A 65 27.08 -13.91 42.61
N GLU A 66 26.70 -13.13 43.62
CA GLU A 66 25.78 -13.57 44.65
C GLU A 66 24.35 -13.29 44.17
N ALA A 67 23.58 -14.35 43.95
CA ALA A 67 22.24 -14.32 43.37
C ALA A 67 21.19 -14.99 44.29
N THR A 68 21.50 -15.15 45.58
CA THR A 68 20.58 -15.73 46.58
C THR A 68 19.59 -14.70 47.12
N GLY A 69 19.90 -13.40 47.02
CA GLY A 69 19.08 -12.34 47.63
C GLY A 69 19.18 -12.28 49.14
N ASN A 70 20.19 -12.92 49.74
CA ASN A 70 20.35 -13.03 51.19
C ASN A 70 21.63 -12.34 51.65
N HIS A 71 21.49 -11.25 52.40
CA HIS A 71 22.61 -10.48 52.93
C HIS A 71 23.61 -11.32 53.75
N LYS A 72 23.14 -12.33 54.49
CA LYS A 72 24.03 -13.22 55.25
C LYS A 72 24.93 -14.07 54.33
N VAL A 73 24.45 -14.41 53.13
CA VAL A 73 25.24 -15.13 52.13
C VAL A 73 26.30 -14.19 51.57
N TYR A 74 25.95 -12.93 51.28
CA TYR A 74 26.92 -11.92 50.88
C TYR A 74 28.02 -11.72 51.94
N GLU A 75 27.67 -11.50 53.21
CA GLU A 75 28.66 -11.36 54.30
C GLU A 75 29.61 -12.57 54.37
N MET A 76 29.08 -13.78 54.16
CA MET A 76 29.86 -15.02 54.13
C MET A 76 30.81 -15.07 52.92
N VAL A 77 30.32 -14.76 51.72
CA VAL A 77 31.14 -14.72 50.49
C VAL A 77 32.21 -13.62 50.61
N HIS A 78 31.86 -12.45 51.15
CA HIS A 78 32.78 -11.33 51.36
C HIS A 78 33.86 -11.65 52.41
N SER A 79 33.49 -12.28 53.52
CA SER A 79 34.43 -12.72 54.56
C SER A 79 35.44 -13.74 54.02
N LEU A 80 34.98 -14.69 53.18
CA LEU A 80 35.83 -15.75 52.64
C LEU A 80 36.69 -15.32 51.45
N PHE A 81 36.18 -14.43 50.58
CA PHE A 81 36.78 -14.15 49.27
C PHE A 81 36.99 -12.67 48.94
N GLY A 82 36.44 -11.75 49.74
CA GLY A 82 36.41 -10.32 49.42
C GLY A 82 37.77 -9.62 49.36
N SER A 83 38.82 -10.20 49.94
CA SER A 83 40.19 -9.67 49.85
C SER A 83 40.86 -9.90 48.50
N ASN A 84 40.45 -10.94 47.75
CA ASN A 84 41.15 -11.42 46.56
C ASN A 84 40.27 -11.53 45.31
N LYS A 85 38.94 -11.44 45.43
CA LYS A 85 37.98 -11.61 44.33
C LYS A 85 36.97 -10.46 44.29
N LYS A 86 36.51 -10.10 43.09
CA LYS A 86 35.40 -9.14 42.93
C LYS A 86 34.08 -9.82 43.27
N ILE A 87 33.20 -9.14 44.02
CA ILE A 87 31.89 -9.69 44.39
C ILE A 87 30.80 -8.77 43.83
N ILE A 88 29.84 -9.37 43.12
CA ILE A 88 28.59 -8.73 42.72
C ILE A 88 27.53 -9.09 43.75
N GLU A 89 26.95 -8.07 44.38
CA GLU A 89 25.88 -8.19 45.37
C GLU A 89 24.54 -8.61 44.73
N SER A 90 23.66 -9.20 45.54
CA SER A 90 22.32 -9.62 45.10
C SER A 90 21.52 -8.54 44.39
N ASP A 91 21.62 -7.29 44.83
CA ASP A 91 20.81 -6.20 44.27
C ASP A 91 21.25 -5.88 42.83
N VAL A 92 22.57 -5.93 42.58
CA VAL A 92 23.15 -5.75 41.24
C VAL A 92 22.83 -6.97 40.37
N ALA A 93 22.94 -8.18 40.91
CA ALA A 93 22.55 -9.40 40.21
C ALA A 93 21.06 -9.38 39.83
N GLN A 94 20.19 -8.90 40.73
CA GLN A 94 18.75 -8.74 40.48
C GLN A 94 18.46 -7.72 39.39
N MET A 95 19.19 -6.60 39.38
CA MET A 95 19.10 -5.63 38.30
C MET A 95 19.51 -6.22 36.94
N MET A 96 20.60 -7.01 36.90
CA MET A 96 21.01 -7.72 35.67
C MET A 96 19.92 -8.66 35.17
N MET A 97 19.33 -9.46 36.06
CA MET A 97 18.24 -10.38 35.70
C MET A 97 16.99 -9.66 35.19
N PHE A 98 16.62 -8.55 35.82
CA PHE A 98 15.51 -7.71 35.36
C PHE A 98 15.76 -7.18 33.95
N ILE A 99 16.98 -6.71 33.65
CA ILE A 99 17.35 -6.24 32.31
C ILE A 99 17.24 -7.38 31.28
N VAL A 100 17.74 -8.57 31.59
CA VAL A 100 17.66 -9.74 30.69
C VAL A 100 16.20 -10.13 30.42
N ASP A 101 15.37 -10.18 31.45
CA ASP A 101 13.94 -10.50 31.29
C ASP A 101 13.25 -9.48 30.37
N LYS A 102 13.54 -8.18 30.56
CA LYS A 102 13.02 -7.13 29.67
C LYS A 102 13.55 -7.25 28.25
N GLN A 103 14.79 -7.67 28.05
CA GLN A 103 15.32 -7.93 26.71
C GLN A 103 14.66 -9.14 26.03
N ILE A 104 14.37 -10.21 26.76
CA ILE A 104 13.64 -11.37 26.23
C ILE A 104 12.23 -10.97 25.80
N ASP A 105 11.51 -10.24 26.65
CA ASP A 105 10.16 -9.74 26.33
C ASP A 105 10.19 -8.80 25.11
N MET A 106 11.17 -7.91 25.03
CA MET A 106 11.35 -7.00 23.91
C MET A 106 11.64 -7.74 22.61
N ARG A 107 12.52 -8.77 22.63
CA ARG A 107 12.80 -9.62 21.47
C ARG A 107 11.56 -10.36 20.98
N LYS A 108 10.74 -10.91 21.88
CA LYS A 108 9.47 -11.56 21.50
C LYS A 108 8.52 -10.59 20.80
N ARG A 109 8.40 -9.35 21.33
CA ARG A 109 7.59 -8.31 20.69
C ARG A 109 8.12 -7.92 19.31
N LEU A 110 9.44 -7.78 19.18
CA LEU A 110 10.08 -7.45 17.91
C LEU A 110 9.83 -8.53 16.85
N ASN A 111 10.01 -9.81 17.20
CA ASN A 111 9.75 -10.93 16.30
C ASN A 111 8.28 -10.99 15.86
N PHE A 112 7.34 -10.73 16.78
CA PHE A 112 5.92 -10.62 16.43
C PHE A 112 5.65 -9.47 15.46
N GLN A 113 6.26 -8.30 15.69
CA GLN A 113 6.12 -7.16 14.78
C GLN A 113 6.71 -7.44 13.39
N LEU A 114 7.85 -8.17 13.31
CA LEU A 114 8.45 -8.58 12.03
C LEU A 114 7.53 -9.50 11.22
N ASP A 115 6.88 -10.47 11.87
CA ASP A 115 5.91 -11.35 11.21
C ASP A 115 4.71 -10.55 10.65
N GLU A 116 4.18 -9.62 11.42
CA GLU A 116 3.09 -8.74 10.97
C GLU A 116 3.50 -7.81 9.81
N ILE A 117 4.73 -7.29 9.83
CA ILE A 117 5.30 -6.51 8.72
C ILE A 117 5.40 -7.37 7.45
N ASN A 118 5.88 -8.61 7.56
CA ASN A 118 6.02 -9.52 6.41
C ASN A 118 4.67 -9.88 5.78
N LYS A 119 3.65 -10.16 6.61
CA LYS A 119 2.27 -10.37 6.12
C LYS A 119 1.73 -9.13 5.42
N THR A 120 1.90 -7.96 6.03
CA THR A 120 1.43 -6.69 5.48
C THR A 120 2.13 -6.36 4.16
N SER A 121 3.44 -6.56 4.09
CA SER A 121 4.26 -6.39 2.88
C SER A 121 3.80 -7.31 1.75
N SER A 122 3.55 -8.59 2.04
CA SER A 122 3.04 -9.54 1.05
C SER A 122 1.65 -9.16 0.52
N LYS A 123 0.76 -8.72 1.40
CA LYS A 123 -0.56 -8.20 1.02
C LYS A 123 -0.44 -6.96 0.15
N LEU A 124 0.42 -6.01 0.53
CA LEU A 124 0.67 -4.79 -0.22
C LEU A 124 1.21 -5.08 -1.62
N HIS A 125 2.14 -6.03 -1.76
CA HIS A 125 2.66 -6.46 -3.06
C HIS A 125 1.54 -6.99 -3.98
N SER A 126 0.63 -7.82 -3.43
CA SER A 126 -0.52 -8.32 -4.18
C SER A 126 -1.46 -7.20 -4.62
N GLU A 127 -1.76 -6.24 -3.75
CA GLU A 127 -2.60 -5.08 -4.10
C GLU A 127 -1.93 -4.19 -5.16
N MET A 128 -0.61 -4.00 -5.10
CA MET A 128 0.13 -3.26 -6.13
C MET A 128 0.02 -3.93 -7.51
N ASN A 129 0.12 -5.26 -7.58
CA ASN A 129 -0.06 -5.98 -8.85
C ASN A 129 -1.48 -5.81 -9.41
N LYS A 130 -2.52 -5.78 -8.57
CA LYS A 130 -3.89 -5.47 -9.01
C LYS A 130 -3.99 -4.06 -9.58
N ILE A 131 -3.36 -3.08 -8.93
CA ILE A 131 -3.35 -1.70 -9.42
C ILE A 131 -2.67 -1.62 -10.80
N VAL A 132 -1.54 -2.30 -11.00
CA VAL A 132 -0.88 -2.36 -12.32
C VAL A 132 -1.84 -2.89 -13.40
N ASN A 133 -2.57 -3.97 -13.12
CA ASN A 133 -3.52 -4.54 -14.08
C ASN A 133 -4.66 -3.56 -14.39
N ILE A 134 -5.24 -2.91 -13.36
CA ILE A 134 -6.27 -1.89 -13.53
C ILE A 134 -5.75 -0.72 -14.37
N THR A 135 -4.51 -0.28 -14.18
CA THR A 135 -3.91 0.78 -15.00
C THR A 135 -3.77 0.35 -16.46
N VAL A 136 -3.44 -0.91 -16.74
CA VAL A 136 -3.39 -1.43 -18.12
C VAL A 136 -4.80 -1.43 -18.75
N GLU A 137 -5.81 -1.91 -18.03
CA GLU A 137 -7.20 -1.91 -18.50
C GLU A 137 -7.72 -0.48 -18.74
N LEU A 138 -7.44 0.46 -17.82
CA LEU A 138 -7.78 1.87 -17.97
C LEU A 138 -7.17 2.49 -19.22
N ASN A 139 -5.91 2.17 -19.53
CA ASN A 139 -5.26 2.66 -20.76
C ASN A 139 -5.95 2.12 -22.01
N GLN A 140 -6.43 0.87 -21.98
CA GLN A 140 -7.17 0.31 -23.10
C GLN A 140 -8.52 1.00 -23.26
N ILE A 141 -9.28 1.16 -22.19
CA ILE A 141 -10.55 1.89 -22.18
C ILE A 141 -10.38 3.31 -22.71
N ASN A 142 -9.29 4.00 -22.31
CA ASN A 142 -9.04 5.37 -22.76
C ASN A 142 -8.76 5.45 -24.27
N LYS A 143 -8.04 4.46 -24.83
CA LYS A 143 -7.84 4.35 -26.28
C LYS A 143 -9.14 4.08 -27.04
N ASP A 144 -9.97 3.18 -26.52
CA ASP A 144 -11.26 2.85 -27.12
C ASP A 144 -12.20 4.07 -27.09
N LEU A 145 -12.18 4.84 -25.99
CA LEU A 145 -12.94 6.09 -25.86
C LEU A 145 -12.45 7.15 -26.86
N ALA A 146 -11.14 7.28 -27.06
CA ALA A 146 -10.56 8.18 -28.06
C ALA A 146 -11.02 7.82 -29.48
N ALA A 147 -10.98 6.53 -29.84
CA ALA A 147 -11.47 6.06 -31.12
C ALA A 147 -12.97 6.32 -31.31
N SER A 148 -13.77 6.12 -30.26
CA SER A 148 -15.22 6.41 -30.28
C SER A 148 -15.52 7.90 -30.40
N ALA A 149 -14.72 8.77 -29.78
CA ALA A 149 -14.83 10.22 -29.91
C ALA A 149 -14.50 10.66 -31.34
N GLU A 150 -13.42 10.12 -31.93
CA GLU A 150 -13.06 10.38 -33.33
C GLU A 150 -14.17 9.95 -34.29
N GLN A 151 -14.72 8.75 -34.10
CA GLN A 151 -15.83 8.24 -34.91
C GLN A 151 -17.10 9.11 -34.77
N SER A 152 -17.40 9.58 -33.56
CA SER A 152 -18.51 10.52 -33.32
C SER A 152 -18.32 11.83 -34.08
N ASN A 153 -17.09 12.37 -34.12
CA ASN A 153 -16.79 13.58 -34.90
C ASN A 153 -17.03 13.35 -36.39
N GLN A 154 -16.61 12.21 -36.94
CA GLN A 154 -16.88 11.88 -38.35
C GLN A 154 -18.38 11.79 -38.66
N PHE A 155 -19.19 11.23 -37.74
CA PHE A 155 -20.64 11.19 -37.91
C PHE A 155 -21.29 12.56 -37.82
N ILE A 156 -20.81 13.43 -36.92
CA ILE A 156 -21.27 14.81 -36.82
C ILE A 156 -21.00 15.57 -38.12
N GLU A 157 -19.79 15.45 -38.67
CA GLU A 157 -19.42 16.11 -39.94
C GLU A 157 -20.26 15.63 -41.12
N LYS A 158 -20.43 14.31 -41.27
CA LYS A 158 -21.28 13.74 -42.33
C LYS A 158 -22.73 14.17 -42.19
N THR A 159 -23.25 14.23 -40.96
CA THR A 159 -24.64 14.66 -40.73
C THR A 159 -24.78 16.16 -41.03
N ASP A 160 -23.82 17.00 -40.68
CA ASP A 160 -23.84 18.43 -41.01
C ASP A 160 -23.83 18.64 -42.54
N GLU A 161 -23.03 17.87 -43.28
CA GLU A 161 -23.04 17.90 -44.75
C GLU A 161 -24.41 17.53 -45.32
N MET A 162 -25.02 16.45 -44.83
CA MET A 162 -26.37 16.03 -45.24
C MET A 162 -27.42 17.10 -44.91
N THR A 163 -27.38 17.70 -43.71
CA THR A 163 -28.28 18.76 -43.29
C THR A 163 -28.16 20.00 -44.19
N ARG A 164 -26.94 20.38 -44.60
CA ARG A 164 -26.71 21.45 -45.57
C ARG A 164 -27.27 21.11 -46.95
N ALA A 165 -27.11 19.87 -47.41
CA ALA A 165 -27.66 19.41 -48.68
C ALA A 165 -29.20 19.45 -48.68
N VAL A 166 -29.84 18.99 -47.60
CA VAL A 166 -31.29 19.09 -47.39
C VAL A 166 -31.73 20.54 -47.45
N ASN A 167 -31.07 21.44 -46.70
CA ASN A 167 -31.45 22.86 -46.70
C ASN A 167 -31.33 23.50 -48.09
N LYS A 168 -30.29 23.13 -48.88
CA LYS A 168 -30.13 23.56 -50.27
C LYS A 168 -31.28 23.07 -51.17
N ILE A 169 -31.68 21.81 -51.04
CA ILE A 169 -32.82 21.24 -51.80
C ILE A 169 -34.10 21.97 -51.41
N THR A 170 -34.33 22.19 -50.12
CA THR A 170 -35.48 22.91 -49.59
C THR A 170 -35.58 24.33 -50.15
N GLN A 171 -34.46 25.06 -50.24
CA GLN A 171 -34.41 26.38 -50.87
C GLN A 171 -34.78 26.32 -52.37
N GLN A 172 -34.34 25.30 -53.10
CA GLN A 172 -34.73 25.10 -54.50
C GLN A 172 -36.22 24.80 -54.65
N ILE A 173 -36.79 23.95 -53.78
CA ILE A 173 -38.22 23.64 -53.76
C ILE A 173 -39.03 24.90 -53.45
N LYS A 174 -38.57 25.74 -52.52
CA LYS A 174 -39.22 27.03 -52.21
C LYS A 174 -39.31 27.95 -53.44
N ILE A 175 -38.25 28.03 -54.23
CA ILE A 175 -38.21 28.80 -55.48
C ILE A 175 -39.15 28.18 -56.54
N LEU A 176 -39.17 26.84 -56.66
CA LEU A 176 -40.11 26.14 -57.55
C LEU A 176 -41.57 26.41 -57.17
N GLY A 177 -41.90 26.36 -55.88
CA GLY A 177 -43.22 26.71 -55.37
C GLY A 177 -43.59 28.17 -55.64
N LEU A 178 -42.62 29.09 -55.54
CA LEU A 178 -42.83 30.49 -55.91
C LEU A 178 -43.17 30.65 -57.40
N ASN A 179 -42.40 30.01 -58.27
CA ASN A 179 -42.64 30.05 -59.72
C ASN A 179 -44.00 29.43 -60.07
N ALA A 180 -44.39 28.34 -59.41
CA ALA A 180 -45.70 27.72 -59.59
C ALA A 180 -46.84 28.65 -59.13
N ASN A 181 -46.66 29.39 -58.03
CA ASN A 181 -47.63 30.39 -57.56
C ASN A 181 -47.78 31.56 -58.56
N ILE A 182 -46.68 32.02 -59.16
CA ILE A 182 -46.70 33.06 -60.21
C ILE A 182 -47.48 32.57 -61.43
N GLU A 183 -47.23 31.35 -61.91
CA GLU A 183 -47.90 30.80 -63.09
C GLU A 183 -49.39 30.51 -62.81
N ALA A 184 -49.70 30.06 -61.59
CA ALA A 184 -51.08 29.89 -61.14
C ALA A 184 -51.85 31.22 -61.13
N ALA A 185 -51.23 32.31 -60.66
CA ALA A 185 -51.82 33.64 -60.73
C ALA A 185 -52.02 34.11 -62.19
N ARG A 186 -51.08 33.78 -63.08
CA ARG A 186 -51.13 34.11 -64.51
C ARG A 186 -52.27 33.39 -65.24
N ALA A 187 -52.60 32.16 -64.85
CA ALA A 187 -53.71 31.38 -65.38
C ALA A 187 -55.10 31.82 -64.87
N GLY A 188 -55.17 32.80 -63.95
CA GLY A 188 -56.41 33.36 -63.44
C GLY A 188 -57.29 32.32 -62.73
N GLU A 189 -58.58 32.23 -63.09
CA GLU A 189 -59.52 31.29 -62.47
C GLU A 189 -59.11 29.82 -62.65
N HIS A 190 -58.46 29.48 -63.76
CA HIS A 190 -57.99 28.11 -64.03
C HIS A 190 -56.79 27.70 -63.15
N GLY A 191 -56.08 28.66 -62.56
CA GLY A 191 -54.90 28.43 -61.73
C GLY A 191 -55.18 28.33 -60.23
N ARG A 192 -56.42 28.58 -59.76
CA ARG A 192 -56.75 28.63 -58.32
C ARG A 192 -56.34 27.36 -57.56
N GLY A 193 -56.60 26.18 -58.12
CA GLY A 193 -56.19 24.91 -57.50
C GLY A 193 -54.67 24.75 -57.40
N PHE A 194 -53.93 25.16 -58.44
CA PHE A 194 -52.47 25.13 -58.45
C PHE A 194 -51.85 26.11 -57.45
N SER A 195 -52.47 27.27 -57.23
CA SER A 195 -51.99 28.24 -56.24
C SER A 195 -52.08 27.72 -54.80
N VAL A 196 -53.13 26.95 -54.47
CA VAL A 196 -53.25 26.31 -53.16
C VAL A 196 -52.12 25.31 -52.95
N VAL A 197 -51.85 24.45 -53.93
CA VAL A 197 -50.76 23.46 -53.86
C VAL A 197 -49.40 24.14 -53.76
N ALA A 198 -49.15 25.17 -54.59
CA ALA A 198 -47.89 25.92 -54.58
C ALA A 198 -47.61 26.59 -53.23
N THR A 199 -48.65 27.14 -52.58
CA THR A 199 -48.56 27.74 -51.25
C THR A 199 -48.24 26.69 -50.18
N GLU A 200 -48.84 25.50 -50.26
CA GLU A 200 -48.56 24.42 -49.32
C GLU A 200 -47.12 23.88 -49.48
N VAL A 201 -46.63 23.77 -50.71
CA VAL A 201 -45.23 23.40 -50.99
C VAL A 201 -44.24 24.43 -50.41
N GLN A 202 -44.56 25.72 -50.48
CA GLN A 202 -43.73 26.77 -49.86
C GLN A 202 -43.70 26.64 -48.34
N LYS A 203 -44.86 26.47 -47.69
CA LYS A 203 -44.93 26.26 -46.24
C LYS A 203 -44.14 25.03 -45.81
N MET A 204 -44.30 23.92 -46.53
CA MET A 204 -43.56 22.68 -46.24
C MET A 204 -42.05 22.87 -46.40
N SER A 205 -41.62 23.68 -47.37
CA SER A 205 -40.22 24.04 -47.54
C SER A 205 -39.72 24.90 -46.37
N ASP A 206 -40.48 25.90 -45.94
CA ASP A 206 -40.10 26.74 -44.80
C ASP A 206 -39.92 25.93 -43.51
N SER A 207 -40.89 25.07 -43.18
CA SER A 207 -40.80 24.17 -42.02
C SER A 207 -39.60 23.23 -42.12
N THR A 208 -39.29 22.70 -43.31
CA THR A 208 -38.14 21.82 -43.51
C THR A 208 -36.81 22.56 -43.30
N SER A 209 -36.71 23.82 -43.73
CA SER A 209 -35.52 24.66 -43.52
C SER A 209 -35.32 25.00 -42.05
N GLU A 210 -36.41 25.25 -41.32
CA GLU A 210 -36.39 25.43 -39.88
C GLU A 210 -35.87 24.16 -39.15
N PHE A 211 -36.38 22.98 -39.49
CA PHE A 211 -35.88 21.72 -38.93
C PHE A 211 -34.40 21.49 -39.24
N ALA A 212 -33.96 21.78 -40.47
CA ALA A 212 -32.54 21.66 -40.83
C ALA A 212 -31.66 22.59 -39.97
N THR A 213 -32.14 23.80 -39.67
CA THR A 213 -31.44 24.75 -38.79
C THR A 213 -31.34 24.21 -37.36
N GLN A 214 -32.43 23.69 -36.81
CA GLN A 214 -32.45 23.08 -35.48
C GLN A 214 -31.50 21.87 -35.38
N ILE A 215 -31.43 21.04 -36.43
CA ILE A 215 -30.46 19.92 -36.50
C ILE A 215 -29.02 20.44 -36.49
N SER A 216 -28.72 21.50 -37.25
CA SER A 216 -27.36 22.09 -37.26
C SER A 216 -26.94 22.63 -35.88
N ASP A 217 -27.85 23.23 -35.13
CA ASP A 217 -27.56 23.70 -33.76
C ASP A 217 -27.34 22.54 -32.77
N LEU A 218 -28.07 21.44 -32.92
CA LEU A 218 -27.82 20.21 -32.16
C LEU A 218 -26.44 19.62 -32.49
N LEU A 219 -26.05 19.58 -33.77
CA LEU A 219 -24.74 19.09 -34.20
C LEU A 219 -23.59 19.93 -33.63
N LYS A 220 -23.73 21.26 -33.56
CA LYS A 220 -22.75 22.14 -32.89
C LYS A 220 -22.61 21.78 -31.41
N SER A 221 -23.72 21.53 -30.74
CA SER A 221 -23.73 21.15 -29.32
C SER A 221 -23.05 19.80 -29.10
N LEU A 222 -23.32 18.82 -29.96
CA LEU A 222 -22.65 17.52 -29.93
C LEU A 222 -21.13 17.63 -30.17
N LYS A 223 -20.71 18.52 -31.09
CA LYS A 223 -19.29 18.77 -31.34
C LYS A 223 -18.58 19.30 -30.09
N LEU A 224 -19.17 20.27 -29.40
CA LEU A 224 -18.62 20.82 -28.15
C LEU A 224 -18.51 19.75 -27.06
N GLU A 225 -19.51 18.87 -26.94
CA GLU A 225 -19.44 17.78 -25.97
C GLU A 225 -18.34 16.78 -26.32
N ASN A 226 -18.12 16.52 -27.61
CA ASN A 226 -17.07 15.62 -28.06
C ASN A 226 -15.65 16.20 -27.87
N GLU A 227 -15.51 17.52 -28.02
CA GLU A 227 -14.29 18.25 -27.65
C GLU A 227 -14.02 18.14 -26.14
N ARG A 228 -15.05 18.24 -25.30
CA ARG A 228 -14.92 18.02 -23.85
C ARG A 228 -14.48 16.59 -23.53
N ILE A 229 -15.07 15.57 -24.19
CA ILE A 229 -14.66 14.16 -24.03
C ILE A 229 -13.18 14.00 -24.37
N SER A 230 -12.71 14.63 -25.45
CA SER A 230 -11.30 14.59 -25.87
C SER A 230 -10.36 15.19 -24.82
N LEU A 231 -10.77 16.25 -24.12
CA LEU A 231 -10.00 16.82 -23.02
C LEU A 231 -9.92 15.87 -21.80
N GLU A 232 -11.02 15.22 -21.45
CA GLU A 232 -11.04 14.24 -20.35
C GLU A 232 -10.18 13.00 -20.65
N ILE A 233 -10.16 12.53 -21.90
CA ILE A 233 -9.25 11.45 -22.35
C ILE A 233 -7.78 11.82 -22.07
N ASN A 234 -7.36 13.02 -22.45
CA ASN A 234 -5.98 13.48 -22.23
C ASN A 234 -5.64 13.58 -20.74
N LYS A 235 -6.59 14.02 -19.93
CA LYS A 235 -6.43 14.08 -18.46
C LYS A 235 -6.30 12.67 -17.86
N LEU A 236 -7.11 11.72 -18.32
CA LEU A 236 -7.04 10.31 -17.91
C LEU A 236 -5.69 9.68 -18.28
N ASP A 237 -5.13 10.01 -19.44
CA ASP A 237 -3.81 9.51 -19.85
C ASP A 237 -2.70 9.99 -18.89
N GLY A 238 -2.73 11.27 -18.52
CA GLY A 238 -1.80 11.83 -17.52
C GLY A 238 -1.95 11.19 -16.13
N ILE A 239 -3.19 10.96 -15.68
CA ILE A 239 -3.46 10.28 -14.40
C ILE A 239 -2.93 8.84 -14.42
N SER A 240 -3.18 8.11 -15.51
CA SER A 240 -2.71 6.74 -15.70
C SER A 240 -1.18 6.64 -15.69
N GLY A 241 -0.49 7.57 -16.35
CA GLY A 241 0.97 7.68 -16.33
C GLY A 241 1.53 7.90 -14.92
N ASN A 242 0.94 8.82 -14.17
CA ASN A 242 1.31 9.08 -12.77
C ASN A 242 1.07 7.86 -11.89
N GLN A 243 -0.09 7.20 -12.04
CA GLN A 243 -0.44 6.02 -11.27
C GLN A 243 0.56 4.89 -11.50
N LYS A 244 0.95 4.63 -12.76
CA LYS A 244 1.99 3.65 -13.09
C LYS A 244 3.33 3.96 -12.40
N SER A 245 3.75 5.23 -12.37
CA SER A 245 4.99 5.66 -11.71
C SER A 245 4.94 5.41 -10.20
N ILE A 246 3.85 5.83 -9.54
CA ILE A 246 3.66 5.66 -8.09
C ILE A 246 3.63 4.18 -7.72
N THR A 247 2.91 3.35 -8.48
CA THR A 247 2.84 1.91 -8.22
C THR A 247 4.20 1.23 -8.38
N ASN A 248 5.02 1.64 -9.35
CA ASN A 248 6.38 1.12 -9.49
C ASN A 248 7.28 1.52 -8.32
N GLN A 249 7.21 2.78 -7.86
CA GLN A 249 7.96 3.24 -6.69
C GLN A 249 7.54 2.46 -5.43
N ALA A 250 6.24 2.29 -5.22
CA ALA A 250 5.72 1.54 -4.09
C ALA A 250 6.14 0.06 -4.13
N LYS A 251 6.19 -0.55 -5.32
CA LYS A 251 6.70 -1.91 -5.50
C LYS A 251 8.16 -2.03 -5.07
N ASN A 252 9.01 -1.08 -5.47
CA ASN A 252 10.42 -1.07 -5.07
C ASN A 252 10.58 -0.97 -3.53
N ILE A 253 9.79 -0.11 -2.87
CA ILE A 253 9.81 0.02 -1.40
C ILE A 253 9.42 -1.30 -0.73
N VAL A 254 8.40 -1.98 -1.25
CA VAL A 254 7.95 -3.28 -0.74
C VAL A 254 9.02 -4.36 -0.92
N ASP A 255 9.74 -4.33 -2.04
CA ASP A 255 10.83 -5.26 -2.31
C ASP A 255 12.06 -4.98 -1.41
N GLU A 256 12.34 -3.72 -1.08
CA GLU A 256 13.34 -3.34 -0.06
C GLU A 256 12.97 -3.86 1.33
N LEU A 257 11.70 -3.74 1.74
CA LEU A 257 11.22 -4.24 3.03
C LEU A 257 11.36 -5.75 3.20
N LYS A 258 11.37 -6.54 2.12
CA LYS A 258 11.59 -7.99 2.17
C LYS A 258 13.05 -8.38 2.41
N ASN A 259 13.98 -7.45 2.20
CA ASN A 259 15.42 -7.68 2.35
C ASN A 259 15.97 -7.22 3.71
N ILE A 260 15.11 -6.80 4.64
CA ILE A 260 15.42 -6.41 6.03
C ILE A 260 15.03 -7.58 6.96
#